data_AF-A0A1G3VTL9-F1
#
_entry.id   AF-A0A1G3VTL9-F1
#
_cell.length_a   1.000
_cell.length_b   1.000
_cell.length_c   1.000
_cell.angle_alpha   90.00
_cell.angle_beta   90.00
_cell.angle_gamma   90.00
#
_symmetry.space_group_name_H-M   'P 1'
#
loop_
_entity.id
_entity.type
_entity.pdbx_description
1 polymer ?
#
loop_
_entity_poly.entity_id
_entity_poly.type
_entity_poly.pdbx_seq_one_letter_code
_entity_poly.pdbx_strand_id
1 'polypeptide(L)'
;MFYRMTMMIFFVLAFLFVLTACAALRPVDSGSPEEIKKSELSKDDLWNQTITLEKEKAICQTQLVEQEQMIAQTNSRLSDQQNEITRASRQISELNQTIDDMSKKMQQLQETGKKEKGQDWIQNAFLKAWGTIMYAEKKTNIRTDRSVGSKLRGSLMPGQTVKADFLKGNWYAVFKITETERSEKNALGYVYAPLLFRTPSPERSVKNEEKGALPAVDTPARQIFSVAVKSIRHKVLPRGKEVLLVEFDRFYVPAVFNVEGTTPMIIMDVTSTSSMKQEWSDIQTDGALIQKIRVTLDSAAGILRIVMHMTPDKDYDIKPTFYTGKDSKVYALEVTGVTLKK
;
A
#
# COMPACT_ATOMS: atom_id res chain seq x y z
N MET A 1 -15.96 11.17 22.06
CA MET A 1 -17.36 11.65 22.13
C MET A 1 -17.44 13.19 22.13
N PHE A 2 -16.66 13.90 22.96
CA PHE A 2 -16.66 15.37 23.06
C PHE A 2 -16.47 16.15 21.74
N TYR A 3 -15.60 15.69 20.84
CA TYR A 3 -15.31 16.38 19.56
C TYR A 3 -16.47 16.37 18.55
N ARG A 4 -17.33 15.33 18.59
CA ARG A 4 -18.49 15.24 17.68
C ARG A 4 -19.61 16.18 18.09
N MET A 5 -19.80 16.38 19.40
CA MET A 5 -20.82 17.29 19.93
C MET A 5 -20.44 18.76 19.70
N THR A 6 -19.16 19.10 19.82
CA THR A 6 -18.66 20.47 19.55
C THR A 6 -18.75 20.84 18.08
N MET A 7 -18.48 19.91 17.15
CA MET A 7 -18.66 20.19 15.72
C MET A 7 -20.13 20.40 15.33
N MET A 8 -21.06 19.63 15.90
CA MET A 8 -22.49 19.80 15.61
C MET A 8 -23.02 21.16 16.10
N ILE A 9 -22.60 21.61 17.29
CA ILE A 9 -22.95 22.93 17.82
C ILE A 9 -22.41 24.05 16.92
N PHE A 10 -21.18 23.91 16.42
CA PHE A 10 -20.58 24.91 15.55
C PHE A 10 -21.33 25.04 14.21
N PHE A 11 -21.78 23.93 13.63
CA PHE A 11 -22.58 23.94 12.40
C PHE A 11 -23.97 24.56 12.62
N VAL A 12 -24.64 24.27 13.74
CA VAL A 12 -25.95 24.88 14.06
C VAL A 12 -25.81 26.39 14.28
N LEU A 13 -24.77 26.85 14.98
CA LEU A 13 -24.51 28.27 15.19
C LEU A 13 -24.13 28.99 13.89
N ALA A 14 -23.32 28.38 13.02
CA ALA A 14 -22.99 28.96 11.72
C ALA A 14 -24.23 29.08 10.81
N PHE A 15 -25.13 28.11 10.83
CA PHE A 15 -26.36 28.15 10.04
C PHE A 15 -27.35 29.21 10.54
N LEU A 16 -27.48 29.37 11.87
CA LEU A 16 -28.25 30.46 12.47
C LEU A 16 -27.71 31.84 12.09
N PHE A 17 -26.39 31.99 12.00
CA PHE A 17 -25.74 33.25 11.61
C PHE A 17 -25.99 33.62 10.14
N VAL A 18 -26.02 32.64 9.24
CA VAL A 18 -26.32 32.86 7.82
C VAL A 18 -27.79 33.26 7.62
N LEU A 19 -28.71 32.64 8.35
CA LEU A 19 -30.14 33.00 8.30
C LEU A 19 -30.41 34.41 8.84
N THR A 20 -29.66 34.88 9.85
CA THR A 20 -29.79 36.26 10.34
C THR A 20 -29.15 37.28 9.38
N ALA A 21 -28.05 36.92 8.71
CA ALA A 21 -27.39 37.82 7.75
C ALA A 21 -28.24 38.07 6.49
N CYS A 22 -29.00 37.08 6.02
CA CYS A 22 -29.89 37.27 4.86
C CYS A 22 -31.07 38.22 5.13
N ALA A 23 -31.51 38.37 6.39
CA ALA A 23 -32.54 39.35 6.75
C ALA A 23 -32.02 40.81 6.78
N ALA A 24 -30.71 41.00 6.94
CA ALA A 24 -30.08 42.32 7.06
C ALA A 24 -29.55 42.90 5.73
N LEU A 25 -29.51 42.12 4.65
CA LEU A 25 -29.01 42.53 3.33
C LEU A 25 -30.12 42.80 2.31
N ARG A 26 -31.30 43.25 2.76
CA ARG A 26 -32.13 44.05 1.86
C ARG A 26 -31.55 45.47 1.89
N PRO A 27 -30.96 45.97 0.79
CA PRO A 27 -30.50 47.36 0.74
C PRO A 27 -31.73 48.24 0.99
N VAL A 28 -31.76 48.88 2.16
CA VAL A 28 -32.64 50.02 2.41
C VAL A 28 -32.07 51.13 1.54
N ASP A 29 -32.66 51.28 0.36
CA ASP A 29 -32.33 52.34 -0.57
C ASP A 29 -32.55 53.67 0.15
N SER A 30 -31.46 54.39 0.45
CA SER A 30 -31.46 55.62 1.24
C SER A 30 -31.84 56.83 0.37
N GLY A 31 -32.94 56.66 -0.38
CA GLY A 31 -33.57 57.72 -1.15
C GLY A 31 -34.03 58.85 -0.24
N SER A 32 -33.67 60.08 -0.62
CA SER A 32 -34.03 61.34 0.02
C SER A 32 -35.53 61.41 0.44
N PRO A 33 -35.88 61.96 1.62
CA PRO A 33 -37.25 61.93 2.16
C PRO A 33 -38.31 62.77 1.41
N GLU A 34 -37.97 63.49 0.34
CA GLU A 34 -38.84 64.57 -0.17
C GLU A 34 -39.66 64.28 -1.45
N GLU A 35 -39.61 63.09 -2.03
CA GLU A 35 -40.48 62.76 -3.19
C GLU A 35 -41.20 61.41 -3.04
N ILE A 36 -41.91 61.22 -1.93
CA ILE A 36 -43.01 60.23 -1.88
C ILE A 36 -44.22 60.84 -2.60
N LYS A 37 -44.13 60.95 -3.93
CA LYS A 37 -45.34 60.99 -4.75
C LYS A 37 -46.06 59.68 -4.47
N LYS A 38 -47.27 59.76 -3.92
CA LYS A 38 -48.20 58.63 -3.78
C LYS A 38 -48.45 58.05 -5.19
N SER A 39 -47.57 57.17 -5.65
CA SER A 39 -47.91 56.25 -6.73
C SER A 39 -48.93 55.31 -6.11
N GLU A 40 -50.21 55.59 -6.34
CA GLU A 40 -51.27 54.62 -6.09
C GLU A 40 -50.89 53.36 -6.86
N LEU A 41 -50.36 52.35 -6.15
CA LEU A 41 -50.13 51.04 -6.71
C LEU A 41 -51.46 50.60 -7.33
N SER A 42 -51.44 50.32 -8.62
CA SER A 42 -52.64 49.86 -9.31
C SER A 42 -53.13 48.58 -8.63
N LYS A 43 -54.46 48.40 -8.53
CA LYS A 43 -55.04 47.16 -7.99
C LYS A 43 -54.54 45.92 -8.75
N ASP A 44 -54.20 46.08 -10.03
CA ASP A 44 -53.65 45.01 -10.88
C ASP A 44 -52.23 44.61 -10.44
N ASP A 45 -51.41 45.56 -9.99
CA ASP A 45 -50.05 45.28 -9.50
C ASP A 45 -50.09 44.47 -8.19
N LEU A 46 -51.01 44.82 -7.29
CA LEU A 46 -51.23 44.09 -6.03
C LEU A 46 -51.69 42.65 -6.29
N TRP A 47 -52.55 42.44 -7.29
CA TRP A 47 -53.02 41.11 -7.66
C TRP A 47 -51.90 40.25 -8.25
N ASN A 48 -51.10 40.81 -9.15
CA ASN A 48 -49.93 40.13 -9.72
C ASN A 48 -48.88 39.77 -8.65
N GLN A 49 -48.68 40.65 -7.67
CA GLN A 49 -47.76 40.37 -6.55
C GLN A 49 -48.29 39.24 -5.67
N THR A 50 -49.60 39.19 -5.42
CA THR A 50 -50.23 38.12 -4.63
C THR A 50 -50.06 36.76 -5.29
N ILE A 51 -50.28 36.67 -6.61
CA ILE A 51 -50.06 35.43 -7.37
C ILE A 51 -48.60 35.01 -7.33
N THR A 52 -47.67 35.96 -7.48
CA THR A 52 -46.24 35.68 -7.40
C THR A 52 -45.86 35.07 -6.05
N LEU A 53 -46.36 35.67 -4.95
CA LEU A 53 -46.11 35.18 -3.59
C LEU A 53 -46.73 33.80 -3.34
N GLU A 54 -47.95 33.54 -3.82
CA GLU A 54 -48.59 32.21 -3.74
C GLU A 54 -47.74 31.15 -4.46
N LYS A 55 -47.20 31.48 -5.64
CA LYS A 55 -46.32 30.57 -6.39
C LYS A 55 -45.00 30.31 -5.66
N GLU A 56 -44.36 31.34 -5.12
CA GLU A 56 -43.13 31.20 -4.33
C GLU A 56 -43.37 30.36 -3.07
N LYS A 57 -44.49 30.59 -2.37
CA LYS A 57 -44.90 29.79 -1.21
C LYS A 57 -45.07 28.32 -1.57
N ALA A 58 -45.70 28.01 -2.70
CA ALA A 58 -45.86 26.64 -3.17
C ALA A 58 -44.50 25.97 -3.47
N ILE A 59 -43.58 26.68 -4.11
CA ILE A 59 -42.21 26.18 -4.38
C ILE A 59 -41.48 25.88 -3.06
N CYS A 60 -41.51 26.81 -2.10
CA CYS A 60 -40.90 26.60 -0.78
C CYS A 60 -41.52 25.40 -0.04
N GLN A 61 -42.83 25.21 -0.14
CA GLN A 61 -43.51 24.07 0.47
C GLN A 61 -43.07 22.74 -0.15
N THR A 62 -42.95 22.68 -1.47
CA THR A 62 -42.42 21.49 -2.17
C THR A 62 -40.98 21.18 -1.74
N GLN A 63 -40.11 22.20 -1.70
CA GLN A 63 -38.73 22.05 -1.25
C GLN A 63 -38.63 21.53 0.19
N LEU A 64 -39.51 22.01 1.07
CA LEU A 64 -39.55 21.54 2.46
C LEU A 64 -39.90 20.04 2.54
N VAL A 65 -40.90 19.59 1.78
CA VAL A 65 -41.30 18.16 1.74
C VAL A 65 -40.18 17.30 1.16
N GLU A 66 -39.50 17.75 0.10
CA GLU A 66 -38.35 17.03 -0.47
C GLU A 66 -37.20 16.91 0.54
N GLN A 67 -36.93 17.95 1.32
CA GLN A 67 -35.94 17.91 2.39
C GLN A 67 -36.32 16.93 3.50
N GLU A 68 -37.59 16.92 3.93
CA GLU A 68 -38.08 15.97 4.93
C GLU A 68 -37.93 14.51 4.45
N GLN A 69 -38.24 14.23 3.18
CA GLN A 69 -38.03 12.91 2.59
C GLN A 69 -36.56 12.53 2.53
N MET A 70 -35.67 13.45 2.17
CA MET A 70 -34.23 13.23 2.16
C MET A 70 -33.69 12.92 3.57
N ILE A 71 -34.17 13.63 4.60
CA ILE A 71 -33.82 13.38 6.01
C ILE A 71 -34.30 11.99 6.42
N ALA A 72 -35.54 11.61 6.10
CA ALA A 72 -36.08 10.30 6.41
C ALA A 72 -35.25 9.17 5.76
N GLN A 73 -34.90 9.31 4.48
CA GLN A 73 -34.04 8.35 3.77
C GLN A 73 -32.65 8.24 4.40
N THR A 74 -32.06 9.37 4.79
CA THR A 74 -30.74 9.42 5.42
C THR A 74 -30.76 8.71 6.79
N ASN A 75 -31.80 8.93 7.59
CA ASN A 75 -31.99 8.26 8.86
C ASN A 75 -32.17 6.75 8.71
N SER A 76 -32.91 6.30 7.68
CA SER A 76 -33.04 4.87 7.36
C SER A 76 -31.67 4.25 7.05
N ARG A 77 -30.88 4.88 6.18
CA ARG A 77 -29.54 4.39 5.82
C ARG A 77 -28.61 4.34 7.03
N LEU A 78 -28.67 5.33 7.92
CA LEU A 78 -27.86 5.38 9.13
C LEU A 78 -28.23 4.23 10.09
N SER A 79 -29.51 3.91 10.20
CA SER A 79 -29.99 2.75 10.98
C SER A 79 -29.46 1.43 10.42
N ASP A 80 -29.51 1.24 9.10
CA ASP A 80 -28.98 0.05 8.44
C ASP A 80 -27.47 -0.11 8.69
N GLN A 81 -26.70 0.98 8.58
CA GLN A 81 -25.28 0.97 8.90
C GLN A 81 -25.01 0.62 10.38
N GLN A 82 -25.83 1.11 11.30
CA GLN A 82 -25.70 0.78 12.72
C GLN A 82 -25.96 -0.71 12.99
N ASN A 83 -26.91 -1.30 12.27
CA ASN A 83 -27.16 -2.74 12.33
C ASN A 83 -25.98 -3.55 11.79
N GLU A 84 -25.36 -3.13 10.69
CA GLU A 84 -24.16 -3.78 10.16
C GLU A 84 -22.98 -3.72 11.12
N ILE A 85 -22.72 -2.55 11.73
CA ILE A 85 -21.68 -2.38 12.75
C ILE A 85 -21.93 -3.32 13.94
N THR A 86 -23.18 -3.48 14.35
CA THR A 86 -23.56 -4.38 15.44
C THR A 86 -23.28 -5.84 15.10
N ARG A 87 -23.59 -6.27 13.86
CA ARG A 87 -23.28 -7.63 13.38
C ARG A 87 -21.77 -7.88 13.33
N ALA A 88 -21.01 -6.93 12.77
CA ALA A 88 -19.55 -7.04 12.70
C ALA A 88 -18.91 -7.12 14.09
N SER A 89 -19.42 -6.35 15.05
CA SER A 89 -18.94 -6.38 16.44
C SER A 89 -19.17 -7.74 17.10
N ARG A 90 -20.32 -8.39 16.82
CA ARG A 90 -20.58 -9.77 17.30
C ARG A 90 -19.58 -10.76 16.71
N GLN A 91 -19.31 -10.70 15.41
CA GLN A 91 -18.33 -11.59 14.76
C GLN A 91 -16.92 -11.43 15.32
N ILE A 92 -16.49 -10.19 15.62
CA ILE A 92 -15.20 -9.93 16.26
C ILE A 92 -15.15 -10.58 17.64
N SER A 93 -16.23 -10.52 18.42
CA SER A 93 -16.31 -11.17 19.73
C SER A 93 -16.20 -12.69 19.64
N GLU A 94 -16.86 -13.33 18.67
CA GLU A 94 -16.78 -14.77 18.41
C GLU A 94 -15.35 -15.19 18.00
N LEU A 95 -14.68 -14.36 17.18
CA LEU A 95 -13.29 -14.62 16.79
C LEU A 95 -12.34 -14.51 17.98
N ASN A 96 -12.52 -13.52 18.84
CA ASN A 96 -11.71 -13.37 20.06
C ASN A 96 -11.88 -14.57 21.00
N GLN A 97 -13.11 -15.05 21.18
CA GLN A 97 -13.35 -16.27 21.95
C GLN A 97 -12.65 -17.49 21.34
N THR A 98 -12.66 -17.62 20.02
CA THR A 98 -11.95 -18.69 19.31
C THR A 98 -10.43 -18.61 19.53
N ILE A 99 -9.87 -17.40 19.51
CA ILE A 99 -8.45 -17.17 19.79
C ILE A 99 -8.09 -17.58 21.22
N ASP A 100 -8.93 -17.22 22.19
CA ASP A 100 -8.72 -17.59 23.60
C ASP A 100 -8.78 -19.12 23.79
N ASP A 101 -9.72 -19.80 23.13
CA ASP A 101 -9.83 -21.26 23.19
C ASP A 101 -8.64 -21.96 22.51
N MET A 102 -8.16 -21.45 21.38
CA MET A 102 -6.93 -21.93 20.75
C MET A 102 -5.71 -21.69 21.63
N SER A 103 -5.62 -20.54 22.30
CA SER A 103 -4.53 -20.21 23.23
C SER A 103 -4.49 -21.19 24.40
N LYS A 104 -5.64 -21.47 25.02
CA LYS A 104 -5.76 -22.50 26.07
C LYS A 104 -5.35 -23.88 25.57
N LYS A 105 -5.78 -24.27 24.35
CA LYS A 105 -5.40 -25.54 23.74
C LYS A 105 -3.90 -25.63 23.47
N MET A 106 -3.27 -24.54 23.00
CA MET A 106 -1.82 -24.47 22.83
C MET A 106 -1.08 -24.61 24.16
N GLN A 107 -1.56 -23.96 25.22
CA GLN A 107 -0.98 -24.09 26.55
C GLN A 107 -1.07 -25.54 27.07
N GLN A 108 -2.23 -26.19 26.90
CA GLN A 108 -2.39 -27.61 27.25
C GLN A 108 -1.43 -28.51 26.47
N LEU A 109 -1.25 -28.27 25.17
CA LEU A 109 -0.29 -29.02 24.35
C LEU A 109 1.17 -28.81 24.80
N GLN A 110 1.52 -27.62 25.27
CA GLN A 110 2.84 -27.36 25.84
C GLN A 110 3.06 -28.09 27.17
N GLU A 111 2.04 -28.16 28.01
CA GLU A 111 2.08 -28.85 29.30
C GLU A 111 2.13 -30.38 29.13
N THR A 112 1.41 -30.94 28.16
CA THR A 112 1.47 -32.38 27.84
C THR A 112 2.76 -32.75 27.12
N GLY A 113 3.23 -31.91 26.19
CA GLY A 113 4.50 -32.11 25.48
C GLY A 113 5.74 -32.08 26.38
N LYS A 114 5.72 -31.30 27.47
CA LYS A 114 6.79 -31.29 28.49
C LYS A 114 6.88 -32.58 29.30
N LYS A 115 5.82 -33.38 29.38
CA LYS A 115 5.80 -34.62 30.18
C LYS A 115 6.29 -35.86 29.42
N GLU A 116 6.27 -35.86 28.08
CA GLU A 116 6.57 -37.09 27.34
C GLU A 116 7.94 -37.17 26.67
N LYS A 117 8.61 -36.07 26.27
CA LYS A 117 9.93 -36.17 25.64
C LYS A 117 10.81 -34.98 25.96
N GLY A 118 12.01 -35.27 26.45
CA GLY A 118 13.06 -34.32 26.79
C GLY A 118 13.35 -33.31 25.70
N GLN A 119 13.92 -32.19 26.14
CA GLN A 119 14.19 -30.90 25.49
C GLN A 119 14.96 -30.91 24.14
N ASP A 120 15.04 -32.02 23.41
CA ASP A 120 15.96 -32.21 22.28
C ASP A 120 15.36 -31.81 20.91
N TRP A 121 14.03 -31.73 20.79
CA TRP A 121 13.39 -31.44 19.50
C TRP A 121 13.18 -29.94 19.20
N ILE A 122 13.16 -29.09 20.24
CA ILE A 122 12.92 -27.64 20.08
C ILE A 122 14.18 -26.92 19.55
N GLN A 123 15.38 -27.35 19.98
CA GLN A 123 16.63 -26.85 19.40
C GLN A 123 16.83 -27.34 17.96
N ASN A 124 16.41 -28.56 17.63
CA ASN A 124 16.48 -29.09 16.26
C ASN A 124 15.52 -28.41 15.28
N ALA A 125 14.35 -27.93 15.72
CA ALA A 125 13.43 -27.18 14.87
C ALA A 125 13.94 -25.75 14.59
N PHE A 126 14.57 -25.10 15.56
CA PHE A 126 15.13 -23.75 15.40
C PHE A 126 16.46 -23.72 14.62
N LEU A 127 17.29 -24.78 14.74
CA LEU A 127 18.51 -24.93 13.94
C LEU A 127 18.23 -25.31 12.47
N LYS A 128 17.00 -25.76 12.14
CA LYS A 128 16.63 -26.18 10.78
C LYS A 128 16.23 -25.03 9.84
N ALA A 129 15.99 -23.82 10.35
CA ALA A 129 15.33 -22.76 9.58
C ALA A 129 16.19 -21.50 9.34
N TRP A 130 17.53 -21.62 9.28
CA TRP A 130 18.37 -20.48 8.89
C TRP A 130 18.72 -20.50 7.40
N GLY A 131 18.94 -19.31 6.86
CA GLY A 131 19.16 -19.07 5.44
C GLY A 131 17.88 -19.14 4.59
N THR A 132 17.96 -18.63 3.37
CA THR A 132 16.90 -18.75 2.35
C THR A 132 17.37 -19.70 1.26
N ILE A 133 16.54 -20.66 0.85
CA ILE A 133 16.85 -21.47 -0.33
C ILE A 133 16.61 -20.63 -1.58
N MET A 134 17.69 -20.44 -2.34
CA MET A 134 17.70 -19.67 -3.58
C MET A 134 18.27 -20.54 -4.70
N TYR A 135 18.04 -20.15 -5.95
CA TYR A 135 18.63 -20.79 -7.12
C TYR A 135 19.28 -19.75 -8.03
N ALA A 136 20.29 -20.18 -8.80
CA ALA A 136 20.88 -19.37 -9.84
C ALA A 136 20.08 -19.56 -11.14
N GLU A 137 19.59 -18.50 -11.78
CA GLU A 137 18.88 -18.62 -13.06
C GLU A 137 19.83 -18.91 -14.22
N LYS A 138 21.03 -18.33 -14.17
CA LYS A 138 22.11 -18.52 -15.14
C LYS A 138 23.39 -18.97 -14.45
N LYS A 139 24.38 -19.43 -15.23
CA LYS A 139 25.69 -19.80 -14.68
C LYS A 139 26.27 -18.62 -13.90
N THR A 140 26.52 -18.83 -12.60
CA THR A 140 26.86 -17.75 -11.67
C THR A 140 28.11 -18.10 -10.89
N ASN A 141 29.07 -17.20 -10.83
CA ASN A 141 30.35 -17.44 -10.16
C ASN A 141 30.23 -17.35 -8.64
N ILE A 142 30.86 -18.28 -7.94
CA ILE A 142 31.07 -18.25 -6.49
C ILE A 142 32.50 -17.76 -6.25
N ARG A 143 32.64 -16.73 -5.41
CA ARG A 143 33.91 -16.04 -5.18
C ARG A 143 34.44 -16.21 -3.76
N THR A 144 35.75 -16.02 -3.57
CA THR A 144 36.38 -16.08 -2.24
C THR A 144 35.97 -14.92 -1.35
N ASP A 145 35.68 -13.75 -1.92
CA ASP A 145 35.30 -12.53 -1.20
C ASP A 145 34.09 -11.85 -1.84
N ARG A 146 33.51 -10.88 -1.13
CA ARG A 146 32.35 -10.07 -1.56
C ARG A 146 32.73 -9.00 -2.58
N SER A 147 33.44 -9.39 -3.64
CA SER A 147 33.94 -8.49 -4.69
C SER A 147 34.08 -9.20 -6.02
N VAL A 148 33.77 -8.50 -7.12
CA VAL A 148 33.91 -8.97 -8.50
C VAL A 148 35.36 -9.22 -8.93
N GLY A 149 36.34 -8.65 -8.23
CA GLY A 149 37.77 -8.88 -8.49
C GLY A 149 38.35 -10.09 -7.76
N SER A 150 37.63 -10.68 -6.80
CA SER A 150 38.15 -11.75 -5.97
C SER A 150 38.21 -13.10 -6.71
N LYS A 151 39.06 -14.01 -6.21
CA LYS A 151 39.33 -15.30 -6.83
C LYS A 151 38.05 -16.12 -6.97
N LEU A 152 37.91 -16.81 -8.10
CA LEU A 152 36.82 -17.76 -8.31
C LEU A 152 37.05 -19.02 -7.47
N ARG A 153 36.05 -19.39 -6.66
CA ARG A 153 36.05 -20.63 -5.85
C ARG A 153 35.21 -21.72 -6.51
N GLY A 154 34.25 -21.34 -7.36
CA GLY A 154 33.41 -22.26 -8.12
C GLY A 154 32.36 -21.53 -8.95
N SER A 155 31.35 -22.27 -9.40
CA SER A 155 30.18 -21.69 -10.07
C SER A 155 28.93 -22.51 -9.78
N LEU A 156 27.78 -21.83 -9.73
CA LEU A 156 26.45 -22.40 -9.73
C LEU A 156 25.94 -22.56 -11.16
N MET A 157 25.37 -23.71 -11.46
CA MET A 157 24.69 -23.96 -12.74
C MET A 157 23.27 -23.37 -12.72
N PRO A 158 22.69 -23.05 -13.90
CA PRO A 158 21.27 -22.71 -14.01
C PRO A 158 20.37 -23.72 -13.29
N GLY A 159 19.45 -23.25 -12.45
CA GLY A 159 18.55 -24.04 -11.63
C GLY A 159 19.17 -24.64 -10.36
N GLN A 160 20.49 -24.56 -10.18
CA GLN A 160 21.14 -25.10 -8.99
C GLN A 160 20.72 -24.31 -7.75
N THR A 161 20.19 -25.02 -6.78
CA THR A 161 19.75 -24.48 -5.50
C THR A 161 20.90 -24.43 -4.49
N VAL A 162 20.89 -23.38 -3.68
CA VAL A 162 21.82 -23.14 -2.58
C VAL A 162 21.06 -22.53 -1.41
N LYS A 163 21.61 -22.70 -0.21
CA LYS A 163 21.17 -21.92 0.95
C LYS A 163 21.98 -20.62 0.98
N ALA A 164 21.30 -19.48 1.08
CA ALA A 164 21.93 -18.15 1.08
C ALA A 164 21.61 -17.39 2.36
N ASP A 165 22.63 -16.77 2.97
CA ASP A 165 22.52 -15.95 4.18
C ASP A 165 23.65 -14.89 4.22
N PHE A 166 23.75 -14.09 5.28
CA PHE A 166 24.80 -13.10 5.51
C PHE A 166 24.95 -12.08 4.37
N LEU A 167 23.84 -11.44 4.00
CA LEU A 167 23.83 -10.38 2.99
C LEU A 167 24.68 -9.19 3.45
N LYS A 168 25.74 -8.87 2.70
CA LYS A 168 26.55 -7.66 2.91
C LYS A 168 27.05 -7.14 1.58
N GLY A 169 26.81 -5.85 1.31
CA GLY A 169 27.25 -5.19 0.07
C GLY A 169 26.73 -5.85 -1.21
N ASN A 170 25.48 -6.34 -1.23
CA ASN A 170 24.89 -7.11 -2.33
C ASN A 170 25.55 -8.48 -2.61
N TRP A 171 26.21 -9.07 -1.61
CA TRP A 171 26.73 -10.43 -1.69
C TRP A 171 26.14 -11.31 -0.61
N TYR A 172 25.62 -12.46 -1.01
CA TYR A 172 25.26 -13.54 -0.10
C TYR A 172 26.45 -14.47 0.11
N ALA A 173 26.62 -14.93 1.35
CA ALA A 173 27.35 -16.16 1.59
C ALA A 173 26.45 -17.33 1.17
N VAL A 174 26.97 -18.21 0.32
CA VAL A 174 26.23 -19.38 -0.17
C VAL A 174 26.74 -20.66 0.48
N PHE A 175 25.82 -21.54 0.82
CA PHE A 175 26.04 -22.77 1.56
C PHE A 175 25.42 -23.96 0.82
N LYS A 176 25.88 -25.16 1.17
CA LYS A 176 25.16 -26.38 0.80
C LYS A 176 23.78 -26.35 1.44
N ILE A 177 22.77 -26.90 0.78
CA ILE A 177 21.40 -26.97 1.33
C ILE A 177 21.37 -27.77 2.63
N THR A 178 22.23 -28.79 2.72
CA THR A 178 22.41 -29.67 3.88
C THR A 178 23.21 -29.03 5.02
N GLU A 179 23.72 -27.80 4.86
CA GLU A 179 24.49 -27.12 5.90
C GLU A 179 23.58 -26.81 7.09
N THR A 180 23.99 -27.25 8.28
CA THR A 180 23.21 -27.13 9.53
C THR A 180 23.75 -26.03 10.42
N GLU A 181 25.02 -25.63 10.27
CA GLU A 181 25.65 -24.62 11.11
C GLU A 181 25.65 -23.24 10.45
N ARG A 182 25.01 -22.27 11.11
CA ARG A 182 24.92 -20.88 10.65
C ARG A 182 26.23 -20.12 10.91
N SER A 183 27.24 -20.35 10.08
CA SER A 183 28.57 -19.73 10.23
C SER A 183 29.16 -19.35 8.87
N GLU A 184 29.56 -18.08 8.67
CA GLU A 184 30.20 -17.64 7.40
C GLU A 184 31.46 -18.46 7.05
N LYS A 185 32.14 -19.05 8.04
CA LYS A 185 33.33 -19.90 7.82
C LYS A 185 33.01 -21.15 7.00
N ASN A 186 31.76 -21.64 7.07
CA ASN A 186 31.30 -22.82 6.34
C ASN A 186 30.75 -22.47 4.94
N ALA A 187 30.83 -21.20 4.53
CA ALA A 187 30.37 -20.78 3.22
C ALA A 187 31.21 -21.43 2.10
N LEU A 188 30.52 -21.88 1.04
CA LEU A 188 31.15 -22.26 -0.22
C LEU A 188 31.83 -21.06 -0.89
N GLY A 189 31.39 -19.85 -0.55
CA GLY A 189 31.93 -18.57 -0.99
C GLY A 189 30.81 -17.53 -1.08
N TYR A 190 31.04 -16.51 -1.87
CA TYR A 190 30.12 -15.38 -2.01
C TYR A 190 29.58 -15.27 -3.42
N VAL A 191 28.28 -14.99 -3.53
CA VAL A 191 27.57 -14.80 -4.81
C VAL A 191 26.86 -13.46 -4.80
N TYR A 192 26.92 -12.76 -5.94
CA TYR A 192 26.26 -11.48 -6.11
C TYR A 192 24.74 -11.67 -6.04
N ALA A 193 24.11 -11.05 -5.04
CA ALA A 193 22.73 -11.30 -4.66
C ALA A 193 21.70 -11.14 -5.80
N PRO A 194 21.81 -10.15 -6.70
CA PRO A 194 20.92 -10.02 -7.86
C PRO A 194 20.93 -11.20 -8.85
N LEU A 195 21.89 -12.13 -8.73
CA LEU A 195 21.96 -13.32 -9.58
C LEU A 195 21.29 -14.56 -8.95
N LEU A 196 20.75 -14.41 -7.74
CA LEU A 196 20.05 -15.47 -7.02
C LEU A 196 18.56 -15.13 -6.88
N PHE A 197 17.72 -16.14 -7.06
CA PHE A 197 16.26 -16.03 -7.02
C PHE A 197 15.70 -16.97 -5.96
N ARG A 198 14.64 -16.57 -5.26
CA ARG A 198 14.02 -17.43 -4.23
C ARG A 198 13.33 -18.61 -4.89
N THR A 199 13.61 -19.82 -4.42
CA THR A 199 12.82 -21.00 -4.82
C THR A 199 11.41 -20.83 -4.25
N PRO A 200 10.34 -20.90 -5.07
CA PRO A 200 8.98 -20.94 -4.52
C PRO A 200 8.90 -22.15 -3.58
N SER A 201 8.55 -21.90 -2.31
CA SER A 201 8.57 -22.94 -1.27
C SER A 201 7.80 -24.18 -1.73
N PRO A 202 8.39 -25.38 -1.67
CA PRO A 202 7.71 -26.62 -2.06
C PRO A 202 6.51 -26.97 -1.18
N GLU A 203 6.29 -26.27 -0.06
CA GLU A 203 5.15 -26.50 0.85
C GLU A 203 3.78 -26.23 0.21
N ARG A 204 3.70 -25.61 -0.97
CA ARG A 204 2.43 -25.46 -1.72
C ARG A 204 2.21 -26.50 -2.82
N SER A 205 3.19 -27.35 -3.12
CA SER A 205 3.10 -28.35 -4.21
C SER A 205 2.78 -29.77 -3.73
N VAL A 206 2.85 -30.05 -2.43
CA VAL A 206 2.57 -31.40 -1.90
C VAL A 206 1.10 -31.54 -1.50
N LYS A 207 0.18 -31.55 -2.47
CA LYS A 207 -1.19 -32.07 -2.27
C LYS A 207 -1.86 -32.68 -3.50
N ASN A 208 -1.14 -32.95 -4.59
CA ASN A 208 -1.68 -33.72 -5.71
C ASN A 208 -0.54 -34.53 -6.33
N GLU A 209 -0.28 -35.72 -5.80
CA GLU A 209 0.34 -36.81 -6.57
C GLU A 209 0.24 -38.11 -5.74
N GLU A 210 -0.87 -38.81 -5.93
CA GLU A 210 -0.87 -40.27 -5.76
C GLU A 210 -1.75 -40.90 -6.85
N LYS A 211 -1.13 -41.85 -7.57
CA LYS A 211 -1.62 -42.77 -8.61
C LYS A 211 -1.77 -42.28 -10.05
N GLY A 212 -0.93 -42.85 -10.92
CA GLY A 212 -1.28 -43.18 -12.30
C GLY A 212 -0.10 -43.10 -13.25
N ALA A 213 0.24 -44.20 -13.93
CA ALA A 213 1.39 -44.33 -14.80
C ALA A 213 1.40 -43.36 -16.00
N LEU A 214 2.62 -43.02 -16.42
CA LEU A 214 2.99 -42.14 -17.53
C LEU A 214 2.21 -42.40 -18.84
N PRO A 215 1.65 -41.34 -19.44
CA PRO A 215 1.88 -41.03 -20.84
C PRO A 215 2.90 -39.89 -20.96
N ALA A 216 3.56 -39.76 -22.11
CA ALA A 216 4.44 -38.63 -22.41
C ALA A 216 3.63 -37.32 -22.33
N VAL A 217 3.80 -36.60 -21.21
CA VAL A 217 3.12 -35.33 -20.95
C VAL A 217 3.93 -34.23 -21.61
N ASP A 218 3.33 -33.58 -22.60
CA ASP A 218 3.69 -32.22 -23.03
C ASP A 218 3.90 -31.39 -21.77
N THR A 219 5.15 -31.05 -21.47
CA THR A 219 5.50 -30.26 -20.29
C THR A 219 4.65 -29.00 -20.33
N PRO A 220 3.66 -28.82 -19.44
CA PRO A 220 2.80 -27.65 -19.51
C PRO A 220 3.73 -26.46 -19.33
N ALA A 221 3.76 -25.61 -20.37
CA ALA A 221 4.59 -24.42 -20.43
C ALA A 221 4.53 -23.74 -19.05
N ARG A 222 5.67 -23.72 -18.36
CA ARG A 222 5.83 -23.20 -17.01
C ARG A 222 5.11 -21.85 -16.97
N GLN A 223 3.97 -21.79 -16.29
CA GLN A 223 3.11 -20.61 -16.30
C GLN A 223 3.87 -19.52 -15.53
N ILE A 224 4.63 -18.69 -16.25
CA ILE A 224 5.40 -17.59 -15.68
C ILE A 224 4.36 -16.56 -15.25
N PHE A 225 4.06 -16.53 -13.95
CA PHE A 225 3.11 -15.56 -13.43
C PHE A 225 3.71 -14.15 -13.54
N SER A 226 3.32 -13.37 -14.55
CA SER A 226 3.83 -12.02 -14.81
C SER A 226 3.26 -10.97 -13.84
N VAL A 227 4.12 -10.24 -13.15
CA VAL A 227 3.71 -9.18 -12.21
C VAL A 227 3.17 -7.99 -13.00
N ALA A 228 1.90 -7.64 -12.75
CA ALA A 228 1.29 -6.46 -13.36
C ALA A 228 1.36 -5.27 -12.39
N VAL A 229 1.97 -4.18 -12.85
CA VAL A 229 1.93 -2.89 -12.15
C VAL A 229 0.61 -2.22 -12.53
N LYS A 230 -0.22 -1.92 -11.52
CA LYS A 230 -1.53 -1.28 -11.70
C LYS A 230 -1.44 0.24 -11.70
N SER A 231 -0.60 0.80 -10.82
CA SER A 231 -0.42 2.24 -10.70
C SER A 231 0.94 2.61 -10.11
N ILE A 232 1.46 3.77 -10.52
CA ILE A 232 2.64 4.43 -9.96
C ILE A 232 2.21 5.85 -9.61
N ARG A 233 2.38 6.26 -8.35
CA ARG A 233 2.00 7.60 -7.88
C ARG A 233 3.06 8.18 -6.95
N HIS A 234 3.31 9.47 -7.07
CA HIS A 234 4.10 10.24 -6.11
C HIS A 234 3.17 11.06 -5.21
N LYS A 235 3.54 11.22 -3.95
CA LYS A 235 2.89 12.15 -3.03
C LYS A 235 3.93 12.85 -2.16
N VAL A 236 3.75 14.15 -1.98
CA VAL A 236 4.43 14.93 -0.94
C VAL A 236 3.59 14.84 0.34
N LEU A 237 4.23 14.41 1.42
CA LEU A 237 3.66 14.27 2.75
C LEU A 237 4.11 15.43 3.65
N PRO A 238 3.43 15.68 4.78
CA PRO A 238 3.85 16.71 5.73
C PRO A 238 5.29 16.51 6.22
N ARG A 239 5.93 17.61 6.65
CA ARG A 239 7.31 17.63 7.16
C ARG A 239 8.38 17.28 6.11
N GLY A 240 8.11 17.57 4.83
CA GLY A 240 9.09 17.37 3.76
C GLY A 240 9.39 15.92 3.44
N LYS A 241 8.46 15.01 3.77
CA LYS A 241 8.54 13.60 3.39
C LYS A 241 7.93 13.41 2.01
N GLU A 242 8.45 12.46 1.25
CA GLU A 242 7.88 12.09 -0.05
C GLU A 242 7.69 10.58 -0.13
N VAL A 243 6.70 10.12 -0.87
CA VAL A 243 6.44 8.70 -1.02
C VAL A 243 6.14 8.34 -2.48
N LEU A 244 6.85 7.33 -2.98
CA LEU A 244 6.49 6.63 -4.20
C LEU A 244 5.58 5.45 -3.83
N LEU A 245 4.39 5.40 -4.42
CA LEU A 245 3.40 4.35 -4.24
C LEU A 245 3.29 3.54 -5.54
N VAL A 246 3.67 2.27 -5.47
CA VAL A 246 3.56 1.33 -6.59
C VAL A 246 2.56 0.24 -6.22
N GLU A 247 1.50 0.12 -7.01
CA GLU A 247 0.46 -0.88 -6.81
C GLU A 247 0.63 -2.05 -7.77
N PHE A 248 0.53 -3.26 -7.23
CA PHE A 248 0.66 -4.51 -7.98
C PHE A 248 -0.66 -5.29 -8.02
N ASP A 249 -0.78 -6.21 -8.96
CA ASP A 249 -1.85 -7.21 -9.01
C ASP A 249 -1.77 -8.26 -7.90
N ARG A 250 -0.58 -8.41 -7.30
CA ARG A 250 -0.26 -9.42 -6.30
C ARG A 250 0.67 -8.86 -5.23
N PHE A 251 0.91 -9.64 -4.18
CA PHE A 251 2.01 -9.34 -3.26
C PHE A 251 3.35 -9.45 -4.00
N TYR A 252 4.09 -8.34 -4.06
CA TYR A 252 5.39 -8.28 -4.72
C TYR A 252 6.30 -7.29 -3.99
N VAL A 253 7.56 -7.66 -3.81
CA VAL A 253 8.59 -6.84 -3.16
C VAL A 253 9.68 -6.58 -4.20
N PRO A 254 9.77 -5.37 -4.76
CA PRO A 254 10.78 -5.04 -5.75
C PRO A 254 12.17 -4.95 -5.14
N ALA A 255 13.19 -5.09 -6.00
CA ALA A 255 14.56 -4.81 -5.59
C ALA A 255 14.79 -3.29 -5.63
N VAL A 256 15.35 -2.72 -4.57
CA VAL A 256 15.60 -1.28 -4.44
C VAL A 256 17.09 -1.04 -4.20
N PHE A 257 17.67 -0.11 -4.96
CA PHE A 257 19.10 0.22 -4.92
C PHE A 257 19.30 1.73 -4.92
N ASN A 258 20.40 2.18 -4.33
CA ASN A 258 20.80 3.57 -4.32
C ASN A 258 22.01 3.75 -5.24
N VAL A 259 22.01 4.85 -6.00
CA VAL A 259 23.16 5.30 -6.78
C VAL A 259 23.55 6.67 -6.26
N GLU A 260 24.71 6.74 -5.63
CA GLU A 260 25.30 7.98 -5.13
C GLU A 260 26.05 8.72 -6.26
N GLY A 261 26.32 10.02 -6.06
CA GLY A 261 27.10 10.83 -6.98
C GLY A 261 26.48 12.20 -7.26
N THR A 262 26.90 12.84 -8.36
CA THR A 262 26.39 14.16 -8.79
C THR A 262 24.93 14.14 -9.21
N THR A 263 24.43 12.97 -9.61
CA THR A 263 23.03 12.72 -9.95
C THR A 263 22.54 11.56 -9.10
N PRO A 264 22.24 11.79 -7.80
CA PRO A 264 21.82 10.72 -6.93
C PRO A 264 20.48 10.13 -7.42
N MET A 265 20.35 8.82 -7.39
CA MET A 265 19.16 8.11 -7.85
C MET A 265 18.78 6.99 -6.90
N ILE A 266 17.48 6.74 -6.79
CA ILE A 266 16.95 5.50 -6.23
C ILE A 266 16.34 4.69 -7.38
N ILE A 267 16.76 3.44 -7.51
CA ILE A 267 16.32 2.53 -8.57
C ILE A 267 15.46 1.43 -7.94
N MET A 268 14.28 1.22 -8.48
CA MET A 268 13.38 0.13 -8.11
C MET A 268 13.12 -0.76 -9.33
N ASP A 269 13.55 -2.03 -9.25
CA ASP A 269 13.35 -3.02 -10.30
C ASP A 269 12.20 -3.98 -9.95
N VAL A 270 11.26 -4.09 -10.89
CA VAL A 270 10.15 -5.05 -10.87
C VAL A 270 10.40 -6.09 -11.96
N THR A 271 10.70 -7.32 -11.56
CA THR A 271 10.95 -8.44 -12.47
C THR A 271 9.66 -9.14 -12.89
N SER A 272 9.73 -9.88 -13.99
CA SER A 272 8.61 -10.62 -14.56
C SER A 272 7.44 -9.72 -14.98
N THR A 273 7.73 -8.49 -15.41
CA THR A 273 6.72 -7.56 -15.93
C THR A 273 6.75 -7.56 -17.45
N SER A 274 5.57 -7.68 -18.06
CA SER A 274 5.41 -7.77 -19.53
C SER A 274 4.80 -6.53 -20.16
N SER A 275 4.28 -5.60 -19.36
CA SER A 275 3.60 -4.41 -19.85
C SER A 275 3.80 -3.21 -18.92
N MET A 276 3.65 -2.04 -19.50
CA MET A 276 3.79 -0.75 -18.84
C MET A 276 2.86 0.24 -19.53
N LYS A 277 2.22 1.13 -18.77
CA LYS A 277 1.45 2.22 -19.38
C LYS A 277 2.37 3.35 -19.83
N GLN A 278 2.14 3.90 -21.01
CA GLN A 278 3.03 4.89 -21.63
C GLN A 278 3.10 6.19 -20.81
N GLU A 279 2.01 6.56 -20.15
CA GLU A 279 1.94 7.74 -19.27
C GLU A 279 2.87 7.66 -18.05
N TRP A 280 3.44 6.50 -17.74
CA TRP A 280 4.40 6.35 -16.64
C TRP A 280 5.85 6.58 -17.05
N SER A 281 6.13 6.72 -18.35
CA SER A 281 7.51 6.84 -18.87
C SER A 281 8.28 8.00 -18.25
N ASP A 282 7.61 9.13 -18.03
CA ASP A 282 8.17 10.34 -17.46
C ASP A 282 7.13 11.03 -16.57
N ILE A 283 7.32 10.95 -15.26
CA ILE A 283 6.43 11.55 -14.26
C ILE A 283 7.21 12.70 -13.61
N GLN A 284 6.75 13.93 -13.88
CA GLN A 284 7.21 15.12 -13.18
C GLN A 284 6.65 15.14 -11.75
N THR A 285 7.45 15.59 -10.80
CA THR A 285 7.09 15.63 -9.39
C THR A 285 7.21 17.04 -8.85
N ASP A 286 6.27 17.45 -7.99
CA ASP A 286 6.35 18.72 -7.25
C ASP A 286 7.16 18.57 -5.95
N GLY A 287 8.05 17.57 -5.91
CA GLY A 287 8.84 17.18 -4.75
C GLY A 287 10.09 18.04 -4.56
N ALA A 288 10.49 18.24 -3.31
CA ALA A 288 11.75 18.88 -2.93
C ALA A 288 12.90 17.86 -2.78
N LEU A 289 12.60 16.57 -2.69
CA LEU A 289 13.55 15.46 -2.57
C LEU A 289 13.62 14.70 -3.90
N ILE A 290 12.46 14.26 -4.43
CA ILE A 290 12.36 13.57 -5.72
C ILE A 290 12.03 14.62 -6.78
N GLN A 291 12.93 14.81 -7.74
CA GLN A 291 12.79 15.80 -8.82
C GLN A 291 12.04 15.26 -10.03
N LYS A 292 12.21 13.96 -10.30
CA LYS A 292 11.69 13.31 -11.50
C LYS A 292 11.62 11.80 -11.29
N ILE A 293 10.57 11.18 -11.79
CA ILE A 293 10.45 9.72 -11.84
C ILE A 293 10.44 9.29 -13.31
N ARG A 294 11.37 8.42 -13.70
CA ARG A 294 11.38 7.79 -15.03
C ARG A 294 11.07 6.32 -14.89
N VAL A 295 10.29 5.78 -15.81
CA VAL A 295 9.99 4.35 -15.82
C VAL A 295 10.30 3.80 -17.20
N THR A 296 11.00 2.67 -17.23
CA THR A 296 11.43 2.00 -18.47
C THR A 296 11.17 0.51 -18.36
N LEU A 297 10.66 -0.11 -19.42
CA LEU A 297 10.47 -1.55 -19.51
C LEU A 297 11.51 -2.15 -20.45
N ASP A 298 12.38 -3.01 -19.92
CA ASP A 298 13.18 -3.93 -20.72
C ASP A 298 12.34 -5.19 -20.95
N SER A 299 11.67 -5.25 -22.11
CA SER A 299 10.78 -6.37 -22.45
C SER A 299 11.52 -7.68 -22.68
N ALA A 300 12.80 -7.63 -23.07
CA ALA A 300 13.62 -8.82 -23.26
C ALA A 300 14.01 -9.45 -21.92
N ALA A 301 14.35 -8.62 -20.93
CA ALA A 301 14.64 -9.07 -19.57
C ALA A 301 13.39 -9.26 -18.70
N GLY A 302 12.24 -8.73 -19.12
CA GLY A 302 11.03 -8.66 -18.31
C GLY A 302 11.19 -7.80 -17.06
N ILE A 303 11.96 -6.72 -17.15
CA ILE A 303 12.27 -5.83 -16.02
C ILE A 303 11.66 -4.46 -16.27
N LEU A 304 10.71 -4.08 -15.41
CA LEU A 304 10.24 -2.70 -15.30
C LEU A 304 11.09 -1.98 -14.25
N ARG A 305 11.87 -1.00 -14.70
CA ARG A 305 12.74 -0.19 -13.86
C ARG A 305 12.12 1.18 -13.62
N ILE A 306 11.98 1.54 -12.35
CA ILE A 306 11.51 2.84 -11.88
C ILE A 306 12.71 3.58 -11.27
N VAL A 307 13.09 4.71 -11.86
CA VAL A 307 14.22 5.54 -11.42
C VAL A 307 13.68 6.85 -10.85
N MET A 308 13.93 7.07 -9.57
CA MET A 308 13.70 8.35 -8.90
C MET A 308 14.99 9.16 -8.95
N HIS A 309 14.99 10.27 -9.68
CA HIS A 309 16.07 11.25 -9.64
C HIS A 309 15.94 12.09 -8.38
N MET A 310 16.97 12.04 -7.55
CA MET A 310 17.01 12.72 -6.27
C MET A 310 17.65 14.10 -6.43
N THR A 311 17.33 15.01 -5.53
CA THR A 311 18.01 16.31 -5.47
C THR A 311 19.50 16.12 -5.09
N PRO A 312 20.46 16.75 -5.76
CA PRO A 312 21.85 16.67 -5.35
C PRO A 312 22.06 17.31 -3.96
N ASP A 313 23.22 17.03 -3.34
CA ASP A 313 23.69 17.68 -2.10
C ASP A 313 22.76 17.54 -0.88
N LYS A 314 21.95 16.48 -0.84
CA LYS A 314 21.13 16.10 0.32
C LYS A 314 21.38 14.65 0.68
N ASP A 315 21.30 14.37 1.97
CA ASP A 315 21.27 13.01 2.51
C ASP A 315 19.81 12.52 2.60
N TYR A 316 19.62 11.23 2.37
CA TYR A 316 18.31 10.61 2.29
C TYR A 316 18.21 9.39 3.20
N ASP A 317 17.12 9.30 3.94
CA ASP A 317 16.67 8.06 4.57
C ASP A 317 15.51 7.47 3.76
N ILE A 318 15.54 6.16 3.55
CA ILE A 318 14.59 5.45 2.69
C ILE A 318 13.93 4.35 3.51
N LYS A 319 12.60 4.40 3.59
CA LYS A 319 11.80 3.45 4.37
C LYS A 319 10.78 2.72 3.49
N PRO A 320 11.08 1.49 3.05
CA PRO A 320 10.11 0.67 2.33
C PRO A 320 9.02 0.16 3.28
N THR A 321 7.77 0.25 2.87
CA THR A 321 6.60 -0.25 3.60
C THR A 321 5.63 -0.93 2.62
N PHE A 322 5.05 -2.06 3.01
CA PHE A 322 4.04 -2.74 2.19
C PHE A 322 2.66 -2.63 2.84
N TYR A 323 1.66 -2.21 2.07
CA TYR A 323 0.27 -2.12 2.47
C TYR A 323 -0.57 -3.16 1.75
N THR A 324 -1.30 -3.96 2.52
CA THR A 324 -2.25 -4.96 2.01
C THR A 324 -3.67 -4.50 2.32
N GLY A 325 -4.39 -4.03 1.32
CA GLY A 325 -5.85 -3.87 1.37
C GLY A 325 -6.56 -5.12 0.86
N LYS A 326 -7.90 -5.13 0.97
CA LYS A 326 -8.76 -6.19 0.41
C LYS A 326 -8.43 -6.42 -1.08
N ASP A 327 -8.35 -5.33 -1.85
CA ASP A 327 -8.15 -5.38 -3.31
C ASP A 327 -6.87 -4.67 -3.79
N SER A 328 -6.12 -4.03 -2.88
CA SER A 328 -4.90 -3.30 -3.20
C SER A 328 -3.66 -3.93 -2.56
N LYS A 329 -2.56 -3.94 -3.31
CA LYS A 329 -1.26 -4.47 -2.90
C LYS A 329 -0.23 -3.40 -3.24
N VAL A 330 0.06 -2.54 -2.27
CA VAL A 330 0.82 -1.30 -2.51
C VAL A 330 2.17 -1.39 -1.81
N TYR A 331 3.25 -1.23 -2.59
CA TYR A 331 4.57 -0.99 -2.08
C TYR A 331 4.84 0.51 -2.03
N ALA A 332 5.11 1.02 -0.84
CA ALA A 332 5.40 2.41 -0.58
C ALA A 332 6.88 2.57 -0.27
N LEU A 333 7.56 3.47 -0.98
CA LEU A 333 8.92 3.86 -0.69
C LEU A 333 8.91 5.30 -0.17
N GLU A 334 8.97 5.45 1.15
CA GLU A 334 9.06 6.76 1.80
C GLU A 334 10.52 7.24 1.74
N VAL A 335 10.70 8.50 1.34
CA VAL A 335 11.99 9.19 1.31
C VAL A 335 11.89 10.40 2.23
N THR A 336 12.88 10.53 3.12
CA THR A 336 12.99 11.66 4.05
C THR A 336 14.38 12.28 3.91
N GLY A 337 14.45 13.62 3.84
CA GLY A 337 15.72 14.33 3.88
C GLY A 337 16.33 14.30 5.27
N VAL A 338 17.61 13.94 5.38
CA VAL A 338 18.35 13.98 6.64
C VAL A 338 18.96 15.36 6.79
N THR A 339 18.51 16.13 7.78
CA THR A 339 19.18 17.38 8.15
C THR A 339 20.35 17.03 9.06
N LEU A 340 21.59 17.11 8.54
CA LEU A 340 22.77 17.05 9.37
C LEU A 340 22.70 18.20 10.38
N LYS A 341 22.55 17.88 11.67
CA LYS A 341 22.79 18.85 12.74
C LYS A 341 24.28 19.19 12.67
N LYS A 342 24.60 20.36 12.13
CA LYS A 342 25.95 20.92 12.17
C LYS A 342 26.36 21.24 13.60
#